data_AF-A0A7Y7HSB6-F1
#
_entry.id   AF-A0A7Y7HSB6-F1
#
_cell.length_a   1.000
_cell.length_b   1.000
_cell.length_c   1.000
_cell.angle_alpha   90.00
_cell.angle_beta   90.00
_cell.angle_gamma   90.00
#
_symmetry.space_group_name_H-M   'P 1'
#
loop_
_entity.id
_entity.type
_entity.pdbx_description
1 polymer ?
#
loop_
_entity_poly.entity_id
_entity_poly.type
_entity_poly.pdbx_seq_one_letter_code
_entity_poly.pdbx_strand_id
1 'polypeptide(L)'
;MSRRVLVAGAILLASCAVLAAPKKPVKPGVLPRYGMLVFSDLCIHPDSGEFGGQRITLQRFAEVDTVLYEYTAGGLSWPVVASDVTIDPRGQQFYFTVQPPDEDERTISGKLADNGKTLVLEGGYCDDQSVPMRLPLVTDFSRKAGTCRACPAPKMKKEREEEKPVIDTGSTTTAAL
;
A
#
# COMPACT_ATOMS: atom_id res chain seq x y z
N MET A 1 16.32 38.35 -70.52
CA MET A 1 17.02 37.69 -69.39
C MET A 1 16.17 37.87 -68.12
N SER A 2 15.31 36.92 -67.76
CA SER A 2 14.59 36.97 -66.49
C SER A 2 14.06 35.58 -66.15
N ARG A 3 14.75 34.84 -65.28
CA ARG A 3 14.29 33.53 -64.76
C ARG A 3 15.19 32.95 -63.66
N ARG A 4 15.56 33.72 -62.63
CA ARG A 4 16.28 33.16 -61.46
C ARG A 4 16.00 33.93 -60.17
N VAL A 5 14.74 33.98 -59.68
CA VAL A 5 14.48 34.52 -58.32
C VAL A 5 13.43 33.73 -57.50
N LEU A 6 12.81 32.67 -58.02
CA LEU A 6 11.60 32.11 -57.39
C LEU A 6 11.74 30.78 -56.62
N VAL A 7 12.93 30.36 -56.18
CA VAL A 7 13.08 29.02 -55.53
C VAL A 7 13.56 29.05 -54.07
N ALA A 8 13.89 30.20 -53.48
CA ALA A 8 14.49 30.24 -52.14
C ALA A 8 13.51 30.47 -50.96
N GLY A 9 12.19 30.38 -51.15
CA GLY A 9 11.20 30.77 -50.13
C GLY A 9 10.48 29.64 -49.38
N ALA A 10 10.59 28.39 -49.82
CA ALA A 10 9.63 27.35 -49.40
C ALA A 10 10.07 26.42 -48.26
N ILE A 11 11.31 26.52 -47.75
CA ILE A 11 11.86 25.55 -46.78
C ILE A 11 11.78 26.04 -45.32
N LEU A 12 11.43 27.31 -45.07
CA LEU A 12 11.43 27.90 -43.71
C LEU A 12 10.11 27.76 -42.93
N LEU A 13 9.07 27.12 -43.48
CA LEU A 13 7.76 26.97 -42.83
C LEU A 13 7.50 25.59 -42.22
N ALA A 14 8.41 24.64 -42.34
CA ALA A 14 8.22 23.27 -41.83
C ALA A 14 8.63 23.05 -40.36
N SER A 15 9.20 24.07 -39.68
CA SER A 15 9.80 23.90 -38.35
C SER A 15 8.91 24.31 -37.16
N CYS A 16 7.67 24.77 -37.39
CA CYS A 16 6.80 25.27 -36.31
C CYS A 16 5.63 24.34 -35.95
N ALA A 17 5.51 23.17 -36.56
CA ALA A 17 4.43 22.23 -36.28
C ALA A 17 4.83 21.13 -35.29
N VAL A 18 5.50 21.48 -34.18
CA VAL A 18 5.41 20.64 -32.97
C VAL A 18 4.08 21.00 -32.33
N LEU A 19 3.06 20.33 -32.87
CA LEU A 19 1.68 20.38 -32.43
C LEU A 19 1.64 20.26 -30.91
N ALA A 20 1.04 21.27 -30.28
CA ALA A 20 0.48 21.18 -28.95
C ALA A 20 -0.54 20.02 -28.97
N ALA A 21 -0.08 18.81 -28.70
CA ALA A 21 -0.96 17.68 -28.49
C ALA A 21 -1.89 18.06 -27.32
N PRO A 22 -3.21 17.99 -27.49
CA PRO A 22 -4.13 18.26 -26.40
C PRO A 22 -3.80 17.29 -25.28
N LYS A 23 -3.25 17.79 -24.17
CA LYS A 23 -3.07 17.01 -22.95
C LYS A 23 -4.46 16.52 -22.57
N LYS A 24 -4.72 15.22 -22.71
CA LYS A 24 -5.97 14.61 -22.24
C LYS A 24 -6.21 15.13 -20.83
N PRO A 25 -7.40 15.68 -20.51
CA PRO A 25 -7.68 16.15 -19.16
C PRO A 25 -7.46 14.98 -18.22
N VAL A 26 -6.43 15.09 -17.39
CA VAL A 26 -6.14 14.10 -16.35
C VAL A 26 -7.32 14.18 -15.41
N LYS A 27 -8.11 13.10 -15.34
CA LYS A 27 -9.21 13.03 -14.36
C LYS A 27 -8.62 13.35 -12.99
N PRO A 28 -9.25 14.23 -12.19
CA PRO A 28 -8.77 14.51 -10.84
C PRO A 28 -8.49 13.20 -10.11
N GLY A 29 -7.33 13.13 -9.45
CA GLY A 29 -6.98 11.97 -8.66
C GLY A 29 -8.01 11.72 -7.56
N VAL A 30 -8.06 10.49 -7.05
CA VAL A 30 -9.03 10.10 -6.00
C VAL A 30 -8.73 10.84 -4.69
N LEU A 31 -7.45 11.03 -4.37
CA LEU A 31 -7.02 11.84 -3.23
C LEU A 31 -6.96 13.34 -3.59
N PRO A 32 -7.45 14.24 -2.73
CA PRO A 32 -7.31 15.68 -2.93
C PRO A 32 -5.83 16.08 -2.90
N ARG A 33 -5.42 17.10 -3.67
CA ARG A 33 -4.01 17.50 -3.72
C ARG A 33 -3.49 18.04 -2.39
N TYR A 34 -4.33 18.72 -1.62
CA TYR A 34 -3.98 19.31 -0.33
C TYR A 34 -5.01 18.94 0.74
N GLY A 35 -4.59 19.00 2.00
CA GLY A 35 -5.44 18.77 3.16
C GLY A 35 -5.03 17.54 3.96
N MET A 36 -5.92 17.11 4.86
CA MET A 36 -5.69 15.96 5.74
C MET A 36 -6.80 14.93 5.56
N LEU A 37 -6.41 13.66 5.43
CA LEU A 37 -7.34 12.53 5.41
C LEU A 37 -6.94 11.54 6.49
N VAL A 38 -7.94 11.01 7.21
CA VAL A 38 -7.74 10.02 8.25
C VAL A 38 -8.46 8.75 7.86
N PHE A 39 -7.73 7.66 7.69
CA PHE A 39 -8.28 6.33 7.46
C PHE A 39 -8.10 5.51 8.73
N SER A 40 -9.17 4.90 9.25
CA SER A 40 -9.06 4.17 10.49
C SER A 40 -10.12 3.09 10.66
N ASP A 41 -9.67 1.91 11.07
CA ASP A 41 -10.49 0.81 11.56
C ASP A 41 -10.34 0.60 13.07
N LEU A 42 -9.82 1.61 13.81
CA LEU A 42 -9.69 1.54 15.26
C LEU A 42 -10.98 1.09 15.92
N CYS A 43 -10.82 0.13 16.81
CA CYS A 43 -11.91 -0.61 17.43
C CYS A 43 -11.56 -0.94 18.88
N ILE A 44 -12.52 -1.44 19.64
CA ILE A 44 -12.35 -1.88 21.02
C ILE A 44 -12.65 -3.38 21.09
N HIS A 45 -11.75 -4.15 21.68
CA HIS A 45 -11.97 -5.56 21.98
C HIS A 45 -13.04 -5.69 23.09
N PRO A 46 -14.10 -6.48 22.89
CA PRO A 46 -15.21 -6.54 23.84
C PRO A 46 -14.80 -7.15 25.18
N ASP A 47 -13.82 -8.06 25.17
CA ASP A 47 -13.41 -8.81 26.35
C ASP A 47 -12.38 -8.06 27.21
N SER A 48 -11.41 -7.39 26.58
CA SER A 48 -10.34 -6.66 27.29
C SER A 48 -10.61 -5.16 27.43
N GLY A 49 -11.45 -4.58 26.58
CA GLY A 49 -11.63 -3.13 26.47
C GLY A 49 -10.45 -2.40 25.82
N GLU A 50 -9.43 -3.13 25.34
CA GLU A 50 -8.26 -2.55 24.69
C GLU A 50 -8.56 -2.10 23.26
N PHE A 51 -7.84 -1.09 22.80
CA PHE A 51 -7.89 -0.66 21.42
C PHE A 51 -7.20 -1.69 20.51
N GLY A 52 -7.87 -2.00 19.41
CA GLY A 52 -7.34 -2.77 18.28
C GLY A 52 -7.36 -1.95 16.98
N GLY A 53 -6.72 -2.48 15.94
CA GLY A 53 -6.72 -1.90 14.59
C GLY A 53 -5.64 -0.83 14.39
N GLN A 54 -5.90 0.07 13.46
CA GLN A 54 -4.91 1.03 12.97
C GLN A 54 -5.53 2.33 12.47
N ARG A 55 -4.72 3.38 12.45
CA ARG A 55 -5.08 4.70 11.94
C ARG A 55 -3.92 5.25 11.12
N ILE A 56 -4.25 5.72 9.92
CA ILE A 56 -3.32 6.37 9.01
C ILE A 56 -3.84 7.77 8.76
N THR A 57 -3.03 8.77 9.11
CA THR A 57 -3.31 10.17 8.78
C THR A 57 -2.39 10.59 7.64
N LEU A 58 -2.97 10.85 6.48
CA LEU A 58 -2.28 11.42 5.33
C LEU A 58 -2.42 12.95 5.38
N GLN A 59 -1.30 13.65 5.44
CA GLN A 59 -1.22 15.11 5.39
C GLN A 59 -0.58 15.51 4.07
N ARG A 60 -1.27 16.34 3.29
CA ARG A 60 -0.81 16.78 1.97
C ARG A 60 -0.62 18.28 1.95
N PHE A 61 0.64 18.71 1.92
CA PHE A 61 1.02 20.11 1.87
C PHE A 61 1.46 20.52 0.46
N ALA A 62 1.77 21.80 0.28
CA ALA A 62 2.25 22.32 -0.99
C ALA A 62 3.53 21.62 -1.46
N GLU A 63 4.47 21.43 -0.53
CA GLU A 63 5.83 20.98 -0.81
C GLU A 63 6.07 19.51 -0.48
N VAL A 64 5.38 18.98 0.53
CA VAL A 64 5.61 17.63 1.06
C VAL A 64 4.31 16.94 1.45
N ASP A 65 4.24 15.63 1.22
CA ASP A 65 3.20 14.76 1.73
C ASP A 65 3.78 13.98 2.94
N THR A 66 3.04 13.88 4.04
CA THR A 66 3.46 13.21 5.30
C THR A 66 2.41 12.19 5.72
N VAL A 67 2.86 11.08 6.30
CA VAL A 67 1.98 10.05 6.87
C VAL A 67 2.31 9.85 8.34
N LEU A 68 1.27 9.86 9.17
CA LEU A 68 1.33 9.40 10.56
C LEU A 68 0.66 8.04 10.63
N TYR A 69 1.37 7.04 11.14
CA TYR A 69 0.90 5.67 11.31
C TYR A 69 0.75 5.35 12.80
N GLU A 70 -0.45 4.94 13.18
CA GLU A 70 -0.80 4.52 14.53
C GLU A 70 -1.36 3.11 14.46
N TYR A 71 -0.88 2.22 15.31
CA TYR A 71 -1.29 0.82 15.32
C TYR A 71 -1.40 0.32 16.76
N THR A 72 -2.01 -0.84 16.92
CA THR A 72 -2.21 -1.42 18.25
C THR A 72 -1.38 -2.68 18.42
N ALA A 73 -0.59 -2.74 19.49
CA ALA A 73 0.21 -3.91 19.90
C ALA A 73 -0.04 -4.24 21.38
N GLY A 74 -1.31 -4.48 21.75
CA GLY A 74 -1.75 -4.61 23.16
C GLY A 74 -2.10 -3.28 23.83
N GLY A 75 -2.17 -2.20 23.04
CA GLY A 75 -2.51 -0.83 23.43
C GLY A 75 -2.31 0.10 22.23
N LEU A 76 -2.83 1.33 22.28
CA LEU A 76 -2.59 2.29 21.20
C LEU A 76 -1.12 2.72 21.23
N SER A 77 -0.35 2.38 20.19
CA SER A 77 1.06 2.75 20.08
C SER A 77 1.23 4.26 19.95
N TRP A 78 2.43 4.75 20.24
CA TRP A 78 2.81 6.10 19.83
C TRP A 78 2.73 6.23 18.30
N PRO A 79 2.25 7.36 17.76
CA PRO A 79 2.26 7.59 16.32
C PRO A 79 3.68 7.59 15.77
N VAL A 80 3.89 6.83 14.69
CA VAL A 80 5.13 6.79 13.93
C VAL A 80 5.00 7.73 12.75
N VAL A 81 5.96 8.65 12.59
CA VAL A 81 6.07 9.49 11.39
C VAL A 81 6.75 8.65 10.30
N ALA A 82 6.08 8.49 9.17
CA ALA A 82 6.61 7.68 8.08
C ALA A 82 7.68 8.41 7.27
N SER A 83 8.65 7.66 6.78
CA SER A 83 9.62 8.06 5.75
C SER A 83 9.13 7.65 4.35
N ASP A 84 9.78 8.18 3.31
CA ASP A 84 9.60 7.78 1.90
C ASP A 84 8.15 7.74 1.40
N VAL A 85 7.35 8.70 1.87
CA VAL A 85 5.94 8.83 1.46
C VAL A 85 5.87 9.17 -0.03
N THR A 86 5.27 8.27 -0.80
CA THR A 86 5.03 8.50 -2.23
C THR A 86 3.61 8.17 -2.60
N ILE A 87 2.96 9.09 -3.31
CA ILE A 87 1.59 8.95 -3.81
C ILE A 87 1.65 8.81 -5.33
N ASP A 88 0.92 7.86 -5.89
CA ASP A 88 0.90 7.70 -7.34
C ASP A 88 0.28 8.95 -8.02
N PRO A 89 0.62 9.24 -9.30
CA PRO A 89 0.15 10.45 -9.99
C PRO A 89 -1.37 10.57 -10.16
N ARG A 90 -2.10 9.45 -10.07
CA ARG A 90 -3.57 9.35 -10.10
C ARG A 90 -4.17 9.40 -8.69
N GLY A 91 -3.35 9.40 -7.64
CA GLY A 91 -3.77 9.38 -6.24
C GLY A 91 -4.62 8.17 -5.88
N GLN A 92 -4.37 7.01 -6.49
CA GLN A 92 -5.13 5.76 -6.26
C GLN A 92 -4.43 4.82 -5.27
N GLN A 93 -3.16 5.07 -4.99
CA GLN A 93 -2.27 4.27 -4.18
C GLN A 93 -1.19 5.18 -3.62
N PHE A 94 -0.71 4.84 -2.44
CA PHE A 94 0.49 5.41 -1.87
C PHE A 94 1.25 4.36 -1.08
N TYR A 95 2.55 4.57 -0.93
CA TYR A 95 3.42 3.76 -0.09
C TYR A 95 4.20 4.66 0.85
N PHE A 96 4.56 4.12 1.99
CA PHE A 96 5.30 4.83 3.02
C PHE A 96 6.05 3.82 3.88
N THR A 97 7.18 4.22 4.42
CA THR A 97 8.04 3.37 5.24
C THR A 97 7.88 3.75 6.69
N VAL A 98 7.78 2.75 7.57
CA VAL A 98 7.71 2.95 9.02
C VAL A 98 8.73 2.07 9.70
N GLN A 99 9.34 2.58 10.75
CA GLN A 99 10.16 1.82 11.67
C GLN A 99 9.60 2.03 13.07
N PRO A 100 8.67 1.17 13.53
CA PRO A 100 8.19 1.25 14.89
C PRO A 100 9.28 0.89 15.90
N PRO A 101 9.15 1.32 17.17
CA PRO A 101 10.07 0.90 18.22
C PRO A 101 10.09 -0.63 18.33
N ASP A 102 11.28 -1.20 18.45
CA ASP A 102 11.49 -2.65 18.63
C ASP A 102 10.98 -3.54 17.47
N GLU A 103 10.63 -2.94 16.32
CA GLU A 103 10.28 -3.64 15.08
C GLU A 103 11.26 -3.27 13.96
N ASP A 104 11.44 -4.18 13.01
CA ASP A 104 12.20 -3.87 11.80
C ASP A 104 11.47 -2.85 10.92
N GLU A 105 12.24 -2.05 10.19
CA GLU A 105 11.71 -1.14 9.19
C GLU A 105 10.91 -1.92 8.13
N ARG A 106 9.73 -1.40 7.77
CA ARG A 106 8.90 -1.99 6.72
C ARG A 106 8.20 -0.91 5.89
N THR A 107 8.06 -1.20 4.59
CA THR A 107 7.24 -0.39 3.69
C THR A 107 5.80 -0.92 3.67
N ILE A 108 4.84 -0.02 3.89
CA ILE A 108 3.42 -0.30 3.81
C ILE A 108 2.89 0.28 2.50
N SER A 109 2.12 -0.53 1.75
CA SER A 109 1.42 -0.08 0.55
C SER A 109 -0.08 0.02 0.83
N GLY A 110 -0.72 1.11 0.41
CA GLY A 110 -2.14 1.35 0.56
C GLY A 110 -2.81 1.73 -0.76
N LYS A 111 -3.87 1.01 -1.15
CA LYS A 111 -4.68 1.28 -2.35
C LYS A 111 -6.05 1.82 -1.96
N LEU A 112 -6.46 2.89 -2.62
CA LEU A 112 -7.77 3.50 -2.40
C LEU A 112 -8.85 2.71 -3.15
N ALA A 113 -9.89 2.34 -2.41
CA ALA A 113 -11.10 1.72 -2.90
C ALA A 113 -12.30 2.65 -2.67
N ASP A 114 -13.47 2.26 -3.20
CA ASP A 114 -14.75 2.91 -2.92
C ASP A 114 -14.73 4.43 -3.19
N ASN A 115 -14.07 4.81 -4.29
CA ASN A 115 -13.85 6.20 -4.70
C ASN A 115 -13.16 7.05 -3.62
N GLY A 116 -12.14 6.50 -2.96
CA GLY A 116 -11.34 7.20 -1.95
C GLY A 116 -11.88 7.13 -0.53
N LYS A 117 -13.00 6.41 -0.32
CA LYS A 117 -13.63 6.26 0.99
C LYS A 117 -13.04 5.11 1.82
N THR A 118 -12.16 4.30 1.24
CA THR A 118 -11.49 3.21 1.96
C THR A 118 -10.06 3.07 1.48
N LEU A 119 -9.14 2.91 2.43
CA LEU A 119 -7.77 2.55 2.18
C LEU A 119 -7.61 1.05 2.46
N VAL A 120 -7.12 0.31 1.48
CA VAL A 120 -6.83 -1.12 1.58
C VAL A 120 -5.33 -1.30 1.66
N LEU A 121 -4.83 -1.77 2.79
CA LEU A 121 -3.40 -2.03 2.95
C LEU A 121 -3.03 -3.38 2.35
N GLU A 122 -1.84 -3.44 1.77
CA GLU A 122 -1.19 -4.69 1.40
C GLU A 122 -0.77 -5.44 2.67
N GLY A 123 -1.09 -6.73 2.72
CA GLY A 123 -1.00 -7.54 3.93
C GLY A 123 -2.34 -8.13 4.34
N GLY A 124 -2.30 -9.00 5.35
CA GLY A 124 -3.46 -9.70 5.90
C GLY A 124 -3.94 -9.10 7.21
N TYR A 125 -5.24 -9.20 7.46
CA TYR A 125 -5.82 -8.95 8.78
C TYR A 125 -5.48 -10.11 9.72
N CYS A 126 -4.85 -9.83 10.86
CA CYS A 126 -4.34 -10.85 11.79
C CYS A 126 -3.47 -11.92 11.11
N ASP A 127 -2.51 -11.48 10.29
CA ASP A 127 -1.60 -12.35 9.50
C ASP A 127 -2.28 -13.26 8.47
N ASP A 128 -3.62 -13.19 8.32
CA ASP A 128 -4.35 -13.89 7.26
C ASP A 128 -4.39 -13.04 5.99
N GLN A 129 -3.45 -13.32 5.07
CA GLN A 129 -3.35 -12.67 3.77
C GLN A 129 -4.61 -12.83 2.88
N SER A 130 -5.53 -13.74 3.22
CA SER A 130 -6.80 -13.87 2.51
C SER A 130 -7.86 -12.86 2.94
N VAL A 131 -7.64 -12.13 4.04
CA VAL A 131 -8.53 -11.07 4.52
C VAL A 131 -7.82 -9.72 4.40
N PRO A 132 -8.27 -8.82 3.49
CA PRO A 132 -7.60 -7.54 3.31
C PRO A 132 -7.85 -6.61 4.51
N MET A 133 -6.82 -5.90 4.94
CA MET A 133 -6.94 -4.81 5.90
C MET A 133 -7.59 -3.60 5.25
N ARG A 134 -8.78 -3.20 5.73
CA ARG A 134 -9.58 -2.11 5.14
C ARG A 134 -9.85 -1.02 6.17
N LEU A 135 -9.33 0.16 5.93
CA LEU A 135 -9.48 1.33 6.78
C LEU A 135 -10.44 2.32 6.12
N PRO A 136 -11.68 2.49 6.63
CA PRO A 136 -12.60 3.49 6.10
C PRO A 136 -12.11 4.92 6.37
N LEU A 137 -12.46 5.84 5.48
CA LEU A 137 -12.24 7.27 5.68
C LEU A 137 -13.08 7.75 6.87
N VAL A 138 -12.45 8.41 7.83
CA VAL A 138 -13.10 9.03 8.97
C VAL A 138 -13.68 10.37 8.55
N THR A 139 -15.01 10.48 8.63
CA THR A 139 -15.75 11.73 8.37
C THR A 139 -16.40 12.31 9.62
N ASP A 140 -16.54 11.50 10.68
CA ASP A 140 -17.04 11.90 12.00
C ASP A 140 -15.97 11.55 13.04
N PHE A 141 -15.31 12.59 13.57
CA PHE A 141 -14.25 12.47 14.57
C PHE A 141 -14.78 12.38 16.00
N SER A 142 -16.09 12.54 16.20
CA SER A 142 -16.76 12.39 17.50
C SER A 142 -17.34 10.99 17.71
N ARG A 143 -17.36 10.16 16.66
CA ARG A 143 -17.86 8.78 16.76
C ARG A 143 -17.04 7.96 17.76
N LYS A 144 -17.73 7.13 18.54
CA LYS A 144 -17.07 6.11 19.37
C LYS A 144 -16.45 5.03 18.49
N ALA A 145 -15.34 4.46 18.94
CA ALA A 145 -14.76 3.28 18.30
C ALA A 145 -15.75 2.11 18.36
N GLY A 146 -15.83 1.35 17.26
CA GLY A 146 -16.69 0.16 17.17
C GLY A 146 -16.05 -1.05 17.84
N THR A 147 -16.74 -2.19 17.81
CA THR A 147 -16.19 -3.46 18.31
C THR A 147 -15.21 -4.05 17.31
N CYS A 148 -14.08 -4.58 17.80
CA CYS A 148 -13.10 -5.25 16.95
C CYS A 148 -13.67 -6.52 16.31
N ARG A 149 -13.26 -6.77 15.06
CA ARG A 149 -13.60 -8.01 14.37
C ARG A 149 -12.73 -9.14 14.94
N ALA A 150 -13.31 -10.34 15.05
CA ALA A 150 -12.52 -11.50 15.42
C ALA A 150 -11.53 -11.83 14.30
N CYS A 151 -10.30 -12.19 14.67
CA CYS A 151 -9.35 -12.77 13.73
C CYS A 151 -9.92 -14.09 13.17
N PRO A 152 -9.80 -14.35 11.86
CA PRO A 152 -10.22 -15.62 11.30
C PRO A 152 -9.45 -16.78 11.94
N ALA A 153 -10.10 -17.94 12.08
CA ALA A 153 -9.46 -19.10 12.66
C ALA A 153 -8.24 -19.52 11.81
N PRO A 154 -7.09 -19.84 12.44
CA PRO A 154 -5.90 -20.23 11.70
C PRO A 154 -6.20 -21.46 10.84
N LYS A 155 -5.92 -21.37 9.54
CA LYS A 155 -6.05 -22.51 8.63
C LYS A 155 -4.98 -23.52 9.03
N MET A 156 -5.36 -24.66 9.61
CA MET A 156 -4.44 -25.76 9.88
C MET A 156 -3.81 -26.19 8.55
N LYS A 157 -2.52 -25.87 8.36
CA LYS A 157 -1.76 -26.41 7.23
C LYS A 157 -1.72 -27.91 7.42
N LYS A 158 -2.34 -28.64 6.50
CA LYS A 158 -2.26 -30.10 6.45
C LYS A 158 -0.80 -30.46 6.24
N GLU A 159 -0.14 -30.91 7.29
CA GLU A 159 1.23 -31.42 7.24
C GLU A 159 1.30 -32.48 6.14
N ARG A 160 2.18 -32.26 5.17
CA ARG A 160 2.44 -33.23 4.11
C ARG A 160 3.20 -34.37 4.78
N GLU A 161 2.50 -35.48 4.93
CA GLU A 161 2.96 -36.74 5.51
C GLU A 161 4.42 -37.03 5.15
N GLU A 162 5.24 -37.21 6.18
CA GLU A 162 6.66 -37.53 6.13
C GLU A 162 6.92 -38.70 5.18
N GLU A 163 7.84 -38.49 4.24
CA GLU A 163 8.40 -39.55 3.41
C GLU A 163 9.23 -40.46 4.33
N LYS A 164 8.64 -41.60 4.73
CA LYS A 164 9.32 -42.62 5.54
C LYS A 164 10.61 -43.06 4.86
N PRO A 165 11.73 -43.21 5.59
CA PRO A 165 12.98 -43.68 4.99
C PRO A 165 12.81 -45.12 4.52
N VAL A 166 13.07 -45.34 3.24
CA VAL A 166 13.16 -46.67 2.63
C VAL A 166 14.37 -47.37 3.23
N ILE A 167 14.12 -48.43 4.00
CA ILE A 167 15.16 -49.34 4.49
C ILE A 167 15.65 -50.13 3.29
N ASP A 168 16.88 -49.88 2.87
CA ASP A 168 17.55 -50.66 1.82
C ASP A 168 18.07 -51.98 2.41
N THR A 169 17.43 -53.08 2.02
CA THR A 169 17.86 -54.44 2.30
C THR A 169 18.57 -55.03 1.09
N GLY A 170 19.90 -55.16 1.17
CA GLY A 170 20.71 -56.00 0.26
C GLY A 170 22.19 -55.91 0.61
N SER A 171 22.78 -56.83 1.38
CA SER A 171 23.31 -58.14 0.96
C SER A 171 24.50 -58.08 -0.02
N THR A 172 25.73 -58.25 0.50
CA THR A 172 26.83 -59.16 0.05
C THR A 172 28.16 -58.79 0.77
N THR A 173 28.74 -59.63 1.64
CA THR A 173 29.73 -60.73 1.41
C THR A 173 31.22 -60.27 1.34
N THR A 174 32.00 -60.63 2.40
CA THR A 174 33.45 -61.01 2.49
C THR A 174 34.53 -60.06 1.89
N ALA A 175 35.63 -59.66 2.54
CA ALA A 175 36.72 -60.47 3.11
C ALA A 175 37.68 -59.66 4.03
N ALA A 176 38.56 -60.38 4.71
CA ALA A 176 39.47 -60.01 5.80
C ALA A 176 40.62 -59.04 5.48
N LEU A 177 41.14 -58.40 6.54
CA LEU A 177 42.52 -58.50 7.05
C LEU A 177 42.57 -58.07 8.53
#